data_AF-A0A257LHT3-F1
#
_entry.id   AF-A0A257LHT3-F1
#
_cell.length_a   1.000
_cell.length_b   1.000
_cell.length_c   1.000
_cell.angle_alpha   90.00
_cell.angle_beta   90.00
_cell.angle_gamma   90.00
#
_symmetry.space_group_name_H-M   'P 1'
#
loop_
_entity.id
_entity.type
_entity.pdbx_description
1 polymer ?
#
loop_
_entity_poly.entity_id
_entity_poly.type
_entity_poly.pdbx_seq_one_letter_code
_entity_poly.pdbx_strand_id
1 'polypeptide(L)'
;EIEAAWKWCDQVIAVWKKFCDSGKYKSVLTSQGAMREHYGLTDQKEFFAEMTEAYFGSNDFYPFVTGELKQAEPETFALLAEIWGPLPGR
;
A
#
# COMPACT_ATOMS: atom_id res chain seq x y z
N GLU A 1 13.98 17.11 -9.79
CA GLU A 1 15.38 16.65 -9.83
C GLU A 1 15.41 15.15 -9.56
N ILE A 2 16.32 14.41 -10.20
CA ILE A 2 16.41 12.95 -10.11
C ILE A 2 16.51 12.47 -8.64
N GLU A 3 17.06 13.29 -7.74
CA GLU A 3 17.12 13.01 -6.30
C GLU A 3 15.75 12.85 -5.62
N ALA A 4 14.73 13.59 -6.07
CA ALA A 4 13.38 13.47 -5.50
C ALA A 4 12.72 12.11 -5.81
N ALA A 5 13.11 11.47 -6.92
CA ALA A 5 12.57 10.18 -7.33
C ALA A 5 13.17 9.00 -6.54
N TRP A 6 14.44 9.11 -6.09
CA TRP A 6 15.11 8.06 -5.34
C TRP A 6 14.90 8.14 -3.83
N LYS A 7 14.55 9.32 -3.30
CA LYS A 7 14.40 9.58 -1.86
C LYS A 7 13.57 8.51 -1.14
N TRP A 8 12.51 8.02 -1.78
CA TRP A 8 11.54 7.11 -1.16
C TRP A 8 11.77 5.64 -1.50
N CYS A 9 12.65 5.30 -2.44
CA CYS A 9 12.80 3.91 -2.91
C CYS A 9 13.18 2.97 -1.78
N ASP A 10 14.16 3.35 -0.95
CA ASP A 10 14.61 2.51 0.17
C ASP A 10 13.52 2.36 1.24
N GLN A 11 12.74 3.41 1.48
CA GLN A 11 11.63 3.39 2.44
C GLN A 11 10.48 2.51 1.93
N VAL A 12 10.11 2.62 0.66
CA VAL A 12 9.10 1.74 0.04
C VAL A 12 9.54 0.28 0.12
N ILE A 13 10.80 -0.03 -0.19
CA ILE A 13 11.33 -1.39 -0.08
C ILE A 13 11.31 -1.88 1.37
N ALA A 14 11.65 -1.03 2.34
CA ALA A 14 11.64 -1.39 3.76
C ALA A 14 10.21 -1.71 4.27
N VAL A 15 9.23 -0.88 3.92
CA VAL A 15 7.83 -1.10 4.29
C VAL A 15 7.25 -2.31 3.56
N TRP A 16 7.56 -2.49 2.28
CA TRP A 16 7.16 -3.66 1.51
C TRP A 16 7.68 -4.97 2.12
N LYS A 17 8.93 -5.00 2.59
CA LYS A 17 9.46 -6.18 3.30
C LYS A 17 8.63 -6.52 4.53
N LYS A 18 8.24 -5.53 5.34
CA LYS A 18 7.35 -5.76 6.50
C LYS A 18 5.97 -6.26 6.09
N PHE A 19 5.42 -5.70 5.01
CA PHE A 19 4.16 -6.16 4.43
C PHE A 19 4.24 -7.65 4.05
N CYS A 20 5.30 -8.07 3.35
CA CYS A 20 5.56 -9.46 3.00
C CYS A 20 5.77 -10.36 4.24
N ASP A 21 6.64 -9.94 5.16
CA ASP A 21 7.01 -10.71 6.35
C ASP A 21 5.84 -10.90 7.32
N SER A 22 4.83 -10.02 7.26
CA SER A 22 3.62 -10.13 8.08
C SER A 22 2.82 -11.41 7.80
N GLY A 23 2.91 -11.96 6.59
CA GLY A 23 2.14 -13.12 6.14
C GLY A 23 0.63 -12.89 6.02
N LYS A 24 0.10 -11.74 6.44
CA LYS A 24 -1.34 -11.40 6.43
C LYS A 24 -1.93 -11.41 5.02
N TYR A 25 -1.10 -11.08 4.04
CA TYR A 25 -1.51 -10.79 2.67
C TYR A 25 -1.50 -12.01 1.73
N LYS A 26 -1.13 -13.19 2.25
CA LYS A 26 -1.14 -14.45 1.48
C LYS A 26 -2.54 -14.91 1.09
N SER A 27 -3.56 -14.41 1.78
CA SER A 27 -4.97 -14.67 1.47
C SER A 27 -5.82 -13.53 2.00
N VAL A 28 -6.26 -12.64 1.11
CA VAL A 28 -7.11 -11.49 1.38
C VAL A 28 -8.33 -11.50 0.49
N LEU A 29 -9.38 -10.81 0.94
CA LEU A 29 -10.58 -10.62 0.16
C LEU A 29 -10.27 -9.72 -1.04
N THR A 30 -10.78 -10.06 -2.21
CA THR A 30 -10.80 -9.18 -3.38
C THR A 30 -12.16 -8.52 -3.54
N SER A 31 -12.23 -7.45 -4.32
CA SER A 31 -13.48 -6.73 -4.62
C SER A 31 -14.54 -7.60 -5.30
N GLN A 32 -14.13 -8.70 -5.94
CA GLN A 32 -15.03 -9.70 -6.54
C GLN A 32 -15.53 -10.75 -5.53
N GLY A 33 -15.11 -10.68 -4.26
CA GLY A 33 -15.56 -11.53 -3.17
C GLY A 33 -14.79 -12.85 -2.98
N ALA A 34 -13.71 -13.06 -3.74
CA ALA A 34 -12.86 -14.24 -3.62
C ALA A 34 -11.67 -13.97 -2.68
N MET A 35 -11.13 -15.03 -2.07
CA MET A 35 -9.87 -14.94 -1.33
C MET A 35 -8.69 -15.22 -2.28
N ARG A 36 -7.68 -14.35 -2.30
CA ARG A 36 -6.48 -14.48 -3.14
C ARG A 36 -5.24 -13.96 -2.44
N GLU A 37 -4.07 -14.38 -2.91
CA GLU A 37 -2.81 -13.73 -2.54
C GLU A 37 -2.83 -12.29 -3.06
N HIS A 38 -2.47 -11.33 -2.21
CA HIS A 38 -2.48 -9.92 -2.55
C HIS A 38 -1.44 -9.62 -3.63
N TYR A 39 -1.82 -8.88 -4.68
CA TYR A 39 -0.94 -8.64 -5.81
C TYR A 39 0.35 -7.90 -5.44
N GLY A 40 0.28 -6.95 -4.50
CA GLY A 40 1.44 -6.29 -3.89
C GLY A 40 2.49 -7.19 -3.20
N LEU A 41 2.26 -8.50 -3.06
CA LEU A 41 3.33 -9.43 -2.66
C LEU A 41 4.31 -9.75 -3.80
N THR A 42 3.97 -9.44 -5.05
CA THR A 42 4.77 -9.74 -6.25
C THR A 42 6.10 -9.01 -6.25
N ASP A 43 6.07 -7.68 -6.13
CA ASP A 43 7.25 -6.84 -5.99
C ASP A 43 6.89 -5.49 -5.32
N GLN A 44 7.91 -4.70 -5.00
CA GLN A 44 7.74 -3.42 -4.33
C GLN A 44 7.02 -2.36 -5.19
N LYS A 45 6.99 -2.52 -6.52
CA LYS A 45 6.29 -1.58 -7.43
C LYS A 45 4.80 -1.86 -7.40
N GLU A 46 4.40 -3.13 -7.45
CA GLU A 46 3.00 -3.53 -7.32
C GLU A 46 2.47 -3.18 -5.93
N PHE A 47 3.27 -3.41 -4.88
CA PHE A 47 2.93 -2.94 -3.54
C PHE A 47 2.66 -1.43 -3.51
N PHE A 48 3.56 -0.64 -4.10
CA PHE A 48 3.39 0.81 -4.11
C PHE A 48 2.15 1.25 -4.91
N ALA A 49 1.87 0.60 -6.05
CA ALA A 49 0.71 0.87 -6.88
C ALA A 49 -0.60 0.58 -6.12
N GLU A 50 -0.77 -0.65 -5.64
CA GLU A 50 -1.95 -1.11 -4.90
C GLU A 50 -2.24 -0.25 -3.66
N MET A 51 -1.20 0.05 -2.87
CA MET A 51 -1.38 0.88 -1.67
C MET A 51 -1.71 2.33 -2.04
N THR A 52 -1.22 2.83 -3.18
CA THR A 52 -1.58 4.16 -3.70
C THR A 52 -3.04 4.19 -4.17
N GLU A 53 -3.55 3.12 -4.79
CA GLU A 53 -4.97 2.99 -5.14
C GLU A 53 -5.85 3.03 -3.90
N ALA A 54 -5.51 2.25 -2.86
CA ALA A 54 -6.19 2.29 -1.57
C ALA A 54 -6.09 3.66 -0.90
N TYR A 55 -4.96 4.36 -1.02
CA TYR A 55 -4.76 5.67 -0.41
C TYR A 55 -5.66 6.76 -1.02
N PHE A 56 -5.74 6.83 -2.35
CA PHE A 56 -6.52 7.87 -3.04
C PHE A 56 -7.98 7.51 -3.33
N GLY A 57 -8.29 6.22 -3.43
CA GLY A 57 -9.60 5.77 -3.91
C GLY A 57 -9.93 4.36 -3.41
N SER A 58 -10.13 3.46 -4.36
CA SER A 58 -10.50 2.08 -4.11
C SER A 58 -9.49 1.13 -4.73
N ASN A 59 -9.05 0.14 -3.96
CA ASN A 59 -8.24 -0.98 -4.42
C ASN A 59 -9.11 -2.21 -4.70
N ASP A 60 -8.62 -3.16 -5.50
CA ASP A 60 -9.30 -4.42 -5.77
C ASP A 60 -8.89 -5.56 -4.82
N PHE A 61 -7.82 -5.39 -4.03
CA PHE A 61 -7.46 -6.23 -2.88
C PHE A 61 -7.61 -5.46 -1.56
N TYR A 62 -8.00 -6.16 -0.47
CA TYR A 62 -7.98 -5.56 0.86
C TYR A 62 -6.55 -5.18 1.27
N PRO A 63 -6.27 -3.94 1.76
CA PRO A 63 -7.23 -2.90 2.11
C PRO A 63 -7.84 -2.18 0.90
N PHE A 64 -9.17 -2.07 0.87
CA PHE A 64 -9.89 -1.52 -0.28
C PHE A 64 -9.92 -0.01 -0.30
N VAL A 65 -9.91 0.64 0.86
CA VAL A 65 -10.06 2.10 0.96
C VAL A 65 -9.11 2.69 1.98
N THR A 66 -8.90 4.00 1.92
CA THR A 66 -7.94 4.71 2.76
C THR A 66 -8.12 4.45 4.25
N GLY A 67 -9.36 4.37 4.73
CA GLY A 67 -9.67 4.14 6.13
C GLY A 67 -9.20 2.77 6.61
N GLU A 68 -9.32 1.76 5.76
CA GLU A 68 -8.84 0.40 6.03
C GLU A 68 -7.32 0.35 5.94
N LEU A 69 -6.73 0.97 4.91
CA LEU A 69 -5.28 1.08 4.77
C LEU A 69 -4.65 1.70 6.03
N LYS A 70 -5.22 2.79 6.55
CA LYS A 70 -4.74 3.45 7.77
C LYS A 70 -4.81 2.55 9.00
N GLN A 71 -5.79 1.65 9.09
CA GLN A 71 -5.94 0.73 10.22
C GLN A 71 -5.06 -0.51 10.09
N ALA A 72 -5.03 -1.11 8.90
CA ALA A 72 -4.30 -2.34 8.64
C ALA A 72 -2.79 -2.12 8.53
N GLU A 73 -2.39 -1.05 7.84
CA GLU A 73 -0.99 -0.72 7.52
C GLU A 73 -0.70 0.76 7.80
N PRO A 74 -0.69 1.19 9.09
CA PRO A 74 -0.48 2.58 9.46
C PRO A 74 0.88 3.15 9.02
N GLU A 75 1.92 2.31 8.94
CA GLU A 75 3.25 2.71 8.42
C GLU A 75 3.20 3.01 6.93
N THR A 76 2.54 2.16 6.13
CA THR A 76 2.30 2.38 4.71
C THR A 76 1.49 3.64 4.47
N PHE A 77 0.41 3.85 5.24
CA PHE A 77 -0.39 5.07 5.16
C PHE A 77 0.44 6.33 5.42
N ALA A 78 1.29 6.32 6.46
CA ALA A 78 2.15 7.44 6.78
C ALA A 78 3.17 7.72 5.67
N LEU A 79 3.80 6.68 5.12
CA LEU A 79 4.73 6.79 4.00
C LEU A 79 4.06 7.42 2.76
N LEU A 80 2.85 6.96 2.40
CA LEU A 80 2.13 7.51 1.26
C LEU A 80 1.71 8.96 1.48
N ALA A 81 1.35 9.34 2.71
CA ALA A 81 1.10 10.74 3.04
C ALA A 81 2.35 11.63 2.96
N GLU A 82 3.53 11.07 3.21
CA GLU A 82 4.80 11.78 3.04
C GLU A 82 5.19 11.93 1.55
N ILE A 83 4.94 10.89 0.74
CA ILE A 83 5.24 10.86 -0.70
C ILE A 83 4.30 11.77 -1.48
N TRP A 84 2.99 11.59 -1.28
CA TRP A 84 1.94 12.23 -2.07
C TRP A 84 1.36 13.50 -1.43
N GLY A 85 1.62 13.69 -0.14
CA GLY A 85 0.96 14.69 0.68
C GLY A 85 -0.26 14.14 1.42
N PRO A 86 -0.73 14.87 2.46
CA PRO A 86 -1.94 14.50 3.17
C PRO A 86 -3.15 14.59 2.26
N LEU A 87 -4.09 13.67 2.42
CA LEU A 87 -5.39 13.77 1.75
C LEU A 87 -6.10 15.07 2.16
N PRO A 88 -6.93 15.66 1.28
CA PRO A 88 -7.76 16.80 1.65
C PRO A 88 -8.57 16.48 2.90
N GLY A 89 -8.72 17.47 3.79
CA GLY A 89 -9.62 17.34 4.93
C GLY A 89 -11.01 16.92 4.43
N ARG A 90 -11.51 15.77 4.90
CA ARG A 90 -12.89 15.37 4.68
C ARG A 90 -13.83 16.26 5.48
#